data_AF-C0FR10-F1
#
_entry.id   AF-C0FR10-F1
#
_cell.length_a   1.000
_cell.length_b   1.000
_cell.length_c   1.000
_cell.angle_alpha   90.00
_cell.angle_beta   90.00
_cell.angle_gamma   90.00
#
_symmetry.space_group_name_H-M   'P 1'
#
loop_
_entity.id
_entity.type
_entity.pdbx_description
1 polymer ?
#
loop_
_entity_poly.entity_id
_entity_poly.type
_entity_poly.pdbx_seq_one_letter_code
_entity_poly.pdbx_strand_id
1 'polypeptide(L)' 'MNTLRELQYAGLVEIQKQGCGKPNRIFPKSYEAVPNTDFKKSRSGTPED' A
#
# COMPACT_ATOMS: atom_id res chain seq x y z
N MET A 1 2.85 -14.91 8.60
CA MET A 1 2.68 -14.18 7.32
C MET A 1 3.13 -12.75 7.52
N ASN A 2 3.89 -12.20 6.57
CA ASN A 2 4.41 -10.83 6.65
C ASN A 2 4.16 -10.17 5.31
N THR A 3 3.08 -9.39 5.26
CA THR A 3 2.58 -8.74 4.05
C THR A 3 3.68 -7.94 3.35
N LEU A 4 4.52 -7.20 4.09
CA LEU A 4 5.59 -6.39 3.47
C LEU A 4 6.65 -7.25 2.78
N ARG A 5 7.03 -8.38 3.39
CA ARG A 5 7.97 -9.32 2.80
C ARG A 5 7.41 -9.94 1.53
N GLU A 6 6.13 -10.33 1.56
CA GLU A 6 5.44 -10.91 0.41
C GLU A 6 5.32 -9.91 -0.75
N LEU A 7 4.97 -8.66 -0.46
CA LEU A 7 4.93 -7.58 -1.45
C LEU A 7 6.30 -7.28 -2.05
N GLN A 8 7.36 -7.33 -1.25
CA GLN A 8 8.73 -7.14 -1.74
C GLN A 8 9.17 -8.30 -2.63
N TYR A 9 8.84 -9.55 -2.26
CA TYR A 9 9.10 -10.71 -3.11
C TYR A 9 8.32 -10.68 -4.43
N ALA A 10 7.07 -10.21 -4.40
CA ALA A 10 6.25 -10.04 -5.60
C ALA A 10 6.70 -8.86 -6.48
N GLY A 11 7.71 -8.09 -6.07
CA GLY A 11 8.20 -6.93 -6.82
C GLY A 11 7.18 -5.78 -6.90
N LEU A 12 6.23 -5.73 -5.96
CA LEU A 12 5.17 -4.70 -5.93
C LEU A 12 5.60 -3.44 -5.20
N VAL A 13 6.58 -3.53 -4.31
CA VAL A 13 7.10 -2.40 -3.54
C VAL A 13 8.63 -2.40 -3.50
N GLU A 14 9.21 -1.22 -3.42
CA GLU A 14 10.61 -1.00 -3.12
C GLU A 14 10.74 -0.40 -1.72
N ILE A 15 11.56 -1.01 -0.87
CA ILE A 15 11.80 -0.55 0.50
C ILE A 15 13.20 0.03 0.59
N GLN A 16 13.29 1.34 0.84
CA GLN A 16 14.54 2.05 1.07
C GLN A 16 14.76 2.28 2.57
N LYS A 17 15.89 1.79 3.08
CA LYS A 17 16.32 2.04 4.46
C LYS A 17 16.87 3.46 4.59
N GLN A 18 16.36 4.23 5.55
CA GLN A 18 16.73 5.66 5.74
C GLN A 18 17.77 5.89 6.85
N GLY A 19 18.28 4.84 7.49
CA GLY A 19 19.22 4.91 8.62
C GLY A 19 18.58 4.57 9.98
N CYS A 20 19.35 4.71 11.06
CA CYS A 20 18.90 4.39 12.42
C CYS A 20 17.87 5.42 12.92
N GLY A 21 16.85 4.96 13.65
CA GLY A 21 15.78 5.80 14.21
C GLY A 21 14.78 6.36 13.20
N LYS A 22 15.02 6.20 11.90
CA LYS A 22 14.13 6.67 10.83
C LYS A 22 13.31 5.52 10.23
N PRO A 23 11.98 5.69 10.05
CA PRO A 23 11.15 4.72 9.36
C PRO A 23 11.66 4.46 7.93
N ASN A 24 11.44 3.25 7.44
CA ASN A 24 11.77 2.92 6.06
C ASN A 24 10.85 3.67 5.10
N ARG A 25 11.37 4.07 3.94
CA ARG A 25 10.57 4.61 2.86
C ARG A 25 10.10 3.48 1.98
N ILE A 26 8.80 3.42 1.69
CA ILE A 26 8.20 2.40 0.85
C ILE A 26 7.66 3.10 -0.40
N PHE A 27 8.14 2.65 -1.56
CA PHE A 27 7.68 3.14 -2.85
C PHE A 27 6.87 2.03 -3.52
N PRO A 28 5.60 2.28 -3.88
CA PRO A 28 4.88 1.35 -4.73
C PRO A 28 5.55 1.34 -6.10
N LYS A 29 5.84 0.14 -6.63
CA LYS A 29 6.14 0.00 -8.05
C LYS A 29 4.84 0.19 -8.82
N SER A 30 4.91 0.85 -9.97
CA SER A 30 3.76 1.05 -10.85
C SER A 30 3.28 -0.31 -11.35
N TYR A 31 2.41 -0.95 -10.58
CA TYR A 31 1.46 -1.91 -11.11
C TYR A 31 0.50 -1.11 -11.97
N GLU A 32 0.09 -1.64 -13.13
CA GLU A 32 -0.94 -1.01 -13.96
C GLU A 32 -2.10 -0.64 -13.05
N ALA A 33 -2.26 0.65 -12.79
CA ALA A 33 -3.30 1.12 -11.91
C ALA A 33 -4.60 0.80 -12.64
N VAL A 34 -5.23 -0.31 -12.26
CA VAL A 34 -6.60 -0.60 -12.63
C VAL A 34 -7.36 0.64 -12.20
N PRO A 35 -7.96 1.40 -13.13
CA PRO A 35 -8.57 2.66 -12.78
C PRO A 35 -9.57 2.40 -11.65
N ASN A 36 -9.56 3.27 -10.64
CA ASN A 36 -10.41 3.18 -9.44
C ASN A 36 -11.93 3.16 -9.75
N THR A 37 -12.31 3.13 -11.02
CA THR A 37 -13.67 2.97 -11.53
C THR A 37 -14.33 1.66 -11.14
N ASP A 38 -13.56 0.62 -10.77
CA ASP A 38 -14.11 -0.65 -10.28
C ASP A 38 -14.30 -0.69 -8.75
N PHE A 39 -13.79 0.32 -8.03
CA PHE A 39 -14.06 0.45 -6.60
C PHE A 39 -15.47 1.01 -6.42
N LYS A 40 -16.48 0.12 -6.46
CA LYS A 40 -17.84 0.46 -6.03
C LYS A 40 -17.73 1.16 -4.68
N LYS A 41 -18.01 2.46 -4.68
CA LYS A 41 -17.98 3.35 -3.52
C LYS A 41 -19.06 2.88 -2.55
N SER A 42 -18.78 1.86 -1.75
CA SER A 42 -19.65 1.49 -0.63
C SER A 42 -19.55 2.64 0.37
N ARG A 43 -20.64 3.37 0.50
CA ARG A 43 -20.78 4.49 1.42
C ARG A 43 -20.84 3.94 2.85
N SER A 44 -19.71 3.55 3.42
CA SER A 44 -19.63 3.24 4.86
C SER A 44 -19.36 4.54 5.63
N GLY A 45 -20.42 5.34 5.80
CA GLY A 45 -20.47 6.35 6.85
C GLY A 45 -21.32 5.80 7.98
N THR A 46 -20.77 5.67 9.18
CA THR A 46 -21.56 5.52 10.40
C THR A 46 -22.26 6.85 10.69
N PRO A 47 -23.58 6.87 10.94
CA PRO A 47 -24.23 8.05 11.49
C PRO A 47 -23.59 8.39 12.83
N GLU A 48 -23.27 9.66 12.98
CA GLU A 48 -22.83 10.27 14.23
C GLU A 48 -24.10 10.57 15.05
N ASP A 49 -24.27 9.87 16.17
CA ASP A 49 -25.17 10.25 17.28
C ASP A 49 -24.31 10.85 18.41
#